data_AF-A0A2H9LUV4-F1
#
_entry.id   AF-A0A2H9LUV4-F1
#
_cell.length_a   1.000
_cell.length_b   1.000
_cell.length_c   1.000
_cell.angle_alpha   90.00
_cell.angle_beta   90.00
_cell.angle_gamma   90.00
#
_symmetry.space_group_name_H-M   'P 1'
#
loop_
_entity.id
_entity.type
_entity.pdbx_description
1 polymer ?
#
loop_
_entity_poly.entity_id
_entity_poly.type
_entity_poly.pdbx_seq_one_letter_code
_entity_poly.pdbx_strand_id
1 'polypeptide(L)'
;MAWLFFGKKRDDDLDELKDGIKNSFSAVKDDLKKTAEWIRHLNNRTLGHTEDIEELRERLSTVESEFEELKSFISLFGTRGFKQPFKHEQTAVHKQTAVQGVQTAVQTAVQTGVMRNLSSMERSIVWVLLNTNMKLSYEDVASLMGKDKATIRGQINSIRQKSEGLVEEMVEKNGKKRIFISDEMKSMILKTIKTNLKTGKSMKK
;
A
#
# COMPACT_ATOMS: atom_id res chain seq x y z
N MET A 1 56.85 -0.55 82.83
CA MET A 1 55.39 -0.29 82.65
C MET A 1 55.04 0.44 81.35
N ALA A 2 55.93 1.21 80.71
CA ALA A 2 55.58 1.97 79.50
C ALA A 2 55.42 1.14 78.21
N TRP A 3 56.05 -0.04 78.10
CA TRP A 3 56.07 -0.81 76.85
C TRP A 3 54.74 -1.55 76.53
N LEU A 4 53.92 -1.83 77.55
CA LEU A 4 52.62 -2.49 77.37
C LEU A 4 51.52 -1.56 76.83
N PHE A 5 51.69 -0.24 76.92
CA PHE A 5 50.69 0.74 76.45
C PHE A 5 50.96 1.25 75.03
N PHE A 6 52.18 1.11 74.50
CA PHE A 6 52.53 1.53 73.14
C PHE A 6 52.33 0.44 72.08
N GLY A 7 52.27 -0.85 72.45
CA GLY A 7 51.97 -1.94 71.52
C GLY A 7 50.49 -1.95 71.10
N LYS A 8 49.58 -1.82 72.08
CA LYS A 8 48.13 -1.87 71.86
C LYS A 8 47.62 -0.79 70.90
N LYS A 9 48.17 0.43 70.98
CA LYS A 9 47.83 1.51 70.04
C LYS A 9 48.21 1.21 68.59
N ARG A 10 49.32 0.49 68.35
CA ARG A 10 49.74 0.14 66.98
C ARG A 10 48.87 -0.96 66.37
N ASP A 11 48.43 -1.91 67.19
CA ASP A 11 47.54 -2.98 66.74
C ASP A 11 46.14 -2.43 66.41
N ASP A 12 45.62 -1.52 67.25
CA ASP A 12 44.35 -0.84 67.00
C ASP A 12 44.38 0.00 65.70
N ASP A 13 45.47 0.75 65.45
CA ASP A 13 45.67 1.54 64.22
C ASP A 13 45.77 0.63 62.96
N LEU A 14 46.36 -0.57 63.09
CA LEU A 14 46.48 -1.54 62.01
C LEU A 14 45.14 -2.20 61.67
N ASP A 15 44.32 -2.50 62.69
CA ASP A 15 42.98 -3.04 62.50
C ASP A 15 42.04 -1.99 61.89
N GLU A 16 42.15 -0.72 62.28
CA GLU A 16 41.40 0.39 61.67
C GLU A 16 41.77 0.57 60.18
N LEU A 17 43.06 0.50 59.83
CA LEU A 17 43.51 0.55 58.44
C LEU A 17 42.95 -0.63 57.63
N LYS A 18 43.00 -1.84 58.20
CA LYS A 18 42.51 -3.06 57.54
C LYS A 18 41.00 -3.02 57.31
N ASP A 19 40.25 -2.52 58.28
CA ASP A 19 38.81 -2.31 58.15
C ASP A 19 38.49 -1.18 57.15
N GLY A 20 39.26 -0.10 57.12
CA GLY A 20 39.16 0.96 56.12
C GLY A 20 39.39 0.45 54.68
N ILE A 21 40.39 -0.41 54.48
CA ILE A 21 40.66 -1.07 53.20
C ILE A 21 39.51 -2.01 52.83
N LYS A 22 39.04 -2.84 53.77
CA LYS A 22 37.93 -3.78 53.53
C LYS A 22 36.63 -3.05 53.16
N ASN A 23 36.35 -1.93 53.83
CA ASN A 23 35.19 -1.10 53.54
C ASN A 23 35.31 -0.43 52.15
N SER A 24 36.50 0.04 51.80
CA SER A 24 36.78 0.63 50.49
C SER A 24 36.67 -0.40 49.36
N PHE A 25 37.18 -1.63 49.55
CA PHE A 25 36.99 -2.73 48.60
C PHE A 25 35.51 -3.13 48.46
N SER A 26 34.76 -3.13 49.57
CA SER A 26 33.31 -3.38 49.52
C SER A 26 32.59 -2.31 48.70
N ALA A 27 32.90 -1.03 48.94
CA ALA A 27 32.31 0.08 48.20
C ALA A 27 32.61 0.00 46.68
N VAL A 28 33.87 -0.28 46.32
CA VAL A 28 34.26 -0.48 44.90
C VAL A 28 33.53 -1.68 44.28
N LYS A 29 33.37 -2.78 45.02
CA LYS A 29 32.63 -3.95 44.54
C LYS A 29 31.16 -3.63 44.31
N ASP A 30 30.54 -2.87 45.20
CA ASP A 30 29.15 -2.45 45.07
C ASP A 30 28.97 -1.52 43.86
N ASP A 31 29.93 -0.61 43.62
CA ASP A 31 29.88 0.29 42.47
C ASP A 31 30.14 -0.43 41.14
N LEU A 32 31.04 -1.44 41.11
CA LEU A 32 31.21 -2.32 39.97
C LEU A 32 29.92 -3.11 39.67
N LYS A 33 29.21 -3.56 40.71
CA LYS A 33 27.93 -4.25 40.56
C LYS A 33 26.86 -3.34 39.96
N LYS A 34 26.72 -2.11 40.46
CA LYS A 34 25.81 -1.10 39.90
C LYS A 34 26.15 -0.78 38.44
N THR A 35 27.45 -0.67 38.13
CA THR A 35 27.90 -0.41 36.76
C THR A 35 27.56 -1.58 35.83
N ALA A 36 27.75 -2.82 36.28
CA ALA A 36 27.36 -4.01 35.54
C ALA A 36 25.83 -4.09 35.31
N GLU A 37 25.03 -3.74 36.32
CA GLU A 37 23.57 -3.64 36.20
C GLU A 37 23.14 -2.57 35.20
N TRP A 38 23.81 -1.39 35.21
CA TRP A 38 23.54 -0.32 34.25
C TRP A 38 23.91 -0.71 32.81
N ILE A 39 25.06 -1.35 32.62
CA ILE A 39 25.49 -1.89 31.30
C ILE A 39 24.46 -2.92 30.79
N ARG A 40 23.97 -3.79 31.67
CA ARG A 40 22.96 -4.79 31.31
C ARG A 40 21.63 -4.15 30.94
N HIS A 41 21.19 -3.13 31.69
CA HIS A 41 19.99 -2.36 31.36
C HIS A 41 20.11 -1.65 30.01
N LEU A 42 21.27 -1.02 29.75
CA LEU A 42 21.53 -0.32 28.49
C LEU A 42 21.51 -1.30 27.31
N ASN A 43 22.19 -2.44 27.42
CA ASN A 43 22.24 -3.44 26.37
C ASN A 43 20.85 -4.00 26.03
N ASN A 44 20.03 -4.29 27.05
CA ASN A 44 18.66 -4.76 26.84
C ASN A 44 17.78 -3.72 26.14
N ARG A 45 17.93 -2.43 26.46
CA ARG A 45 17.22 -1.35 25.74
C ARG A 45 17.70 -1.21 24.30
N THR A 46 19.00 -1.30 24.06
CA THR A 46 19.57 -1.23 22.71
C THR A 46 19.06 -2.37 21.83
N LEU A 47 18.96 -3.59 22.36
CA LEU A 47 18.39 -4.73 21.65
C LEU A 47 16.91 -4.49 21.30
N GLY A 48 16.09 -4.06 22.27
CA GLY A 48 14.68 -3.76 22.02
C GLY A 48 14.47 -2.66 20.98
N HIS A 49 15.26 -1.57 21.04
CA HIS A 49 15.21 -0.52 20.02
C HIS A 49 15.68 -0.98 18.64
N THR A 50 16.59 -1.95 18.57
CA THR A 50 17.04 -2.50 17.28
C THR A 50 15.91 -3.30 16.63
N GLU A 51 15.20 -4.11 17.43
CA GLU A 51 14.00 -4.85 16.98
C GLU A 51 12.90 -3.87 16.51
N ASP A 52 12.61 -2.81 17.27
CA ASP A 52 11.63 -1.79 16.88
C ASP A 52 12.02 -1.10 15.55
N ILE A 53 13.31 -0.80 15.35
CA ILE A 53 13.83 -0.19 14.12
C ILE A 53 13.70 -1.15 12.93
N GLU A 54 13.95 -2.44 13.13
CA GLU A 54 13.77 -3.46 12.09
C GLU A 54 12.30 -3.59 11.70
N GLU A 55 11.38 -3.64 12.67
CA GLU A 55 9.93 -3.66 12.40
C GLU A 55 9.49 -2.40 11.63
N LEU A 56 9.93 -1.22 12.07
CA LEU A 56 9.61 0.04 11.37
C LEU A 56 10.16 0.05 9.94
N ARG A 57 11.35 -0.51 9.71
CA ARG A 57 11.95 -0.62 8.39
C ARG A 57 11.15 -1.56 7.49
N GLU A 58 10.68 -2.69 8.01
CA GLU A 58 9.82 -3.63 7.27
C GLU A 58 8.49 -2.97 6.87
N ARG A 59 7.87 -2.25 7.82
CA ARG A 59 6.63 -1.49 7.56
C ARG A 59 6.84 -0.39 6.53
N LEU A 60 7.94 0.37 6.62
CA LEU A 60 8.30 1.39 5.63
C LEU A 60 8.54 0.77 4.25
N SER A 61 9.20 -0.39 4.16
CA SER A 61 9.41 -1.09 2.89
C SER A 61 8.09 -1.54 2.26
N THR A 62 7.10 -1.93 3.08
CA THR A 62 5.77 -2.30 2.61
C THR A 62 5.05 -1.08 2.04
N VAL A 63 5.07 0.04 2.77
CA VAL A 63 4.49 1.32 2.32
C VAL A 63 5.19 1.82 1.05
N GLU A 64 6.51 1.70 0.94
CA GLU A 64 7.26 2.07 -0.26
C GLU A 64 6.82 1.24 -1.49
N SER A 65 6.58 -0.06 -1.31
CA SER A 65 6.02 -0.92 -2.36
C SER A 65 4.64 -0.42 -2.82
N GLU A 66 3.76 -0.11 -1.87
CA GLU A 66 2.43 0.44 -2.16
C GLU A 66 2.51 1.81 -2.88
N PHE A 67 3.48 2.65 -2.53
CA PHE A 67 3.72 3.92 -3.22
C PHE A 67 4.25 3.73 -4.64
N GLU A 68 5.11 2.76 -4.89
CA GLU A 68 5.60 2.49 -6.25
C GLU A 68 4.47 1.92 -7.12
N GLU A 69 3.57 1.11 -6.54
CA GLU A 69 2.31 0.71 -7.20
C GLU A 69 1.42 1.92 -7.52
N LEU A 70 1.23 2.85 -6.58
CA LEU A 70 0.46 4.08 -6.78
C LEU A 70 1.11 5.01 -7.82
N LYS A 71 2.43 5.12 -7.84
CA LYS A 71 3.17 5.91 -8.82
C LYS A 71 3.07 5.29 -10.21
N SER A 72 3.08 3.95 -10.30
CA SER A 72 2.76 3.24 -11.55
C SER A 72 1.34 3.60 -12.02
N PHE A 73 0.37 3.70 -11.11
CA PHE A 73 -0.98 4.18 -11.39
C PHE A 73 -0.97 5.64 -11.92
N ILE A 74 -0.32 6.59 -11.24
CA ILE A 74 -0.24 7.98 -11.71
C ILE A 74 0.42 8.07 -13.09
N SER A 75 1.46 7.27 -13.36
CA SER A 75 2.13 7.25 -14.66
C SER A 75 1.24 6.70 -15.80
N LEU A 76 0.36 5.74 -15.49
CA LEU A 76 -0.59 5.17 -16.44
C LEU A 76 -1.81 6.06 -16.67
N PHE A 77 -2.21 6.83 -15.65
CA PHE A 77 -3.38 7.71 -15.71
C PHE A 77 -3.04 9.16 -16.07
N GLY A 78 -1.77 9.54 -16.00
CA GLY A 78 -1.23 10.82 -16.43
C GLY A 78 -1.67 11.99 -15.54
N THR A 79 -0.73 12.89 -15.27
CA THR A 79 -0.91 14.22 -14.66
C THR A 79 -1.75 15.19 -15.51
N ARG A 80 -2.77 14.72 -16.24
CA ARG A 80 -3.81 15.58 -16.81
C ARG A 80 -4.89 15.76 -15.75
N GLY A 81 -4.64 16.74 -14.89
CA GLY A 81 -5.59 17.22 -13.90
C GLY A 81 -6.97 17.52 -14.48
N PHE A 82 -7.93 17.40 -13.58
CA PHE A 82 -9.35 17.75 -13.64
C PHE A 82 -9.67 19.11 -14.27
N LYS A 83 -9.36 19.33 -15.54
CA LYS A 83 -9.91 20.45 -16.31
C LYS A 83 -11.10 19.93 -17.08
N GLN A 84 -12.30 20.18 -16.54
CA GLN A 84 -13.53 20.16 -17.32
C GLN A 84 -13.34 20.95 -18.63
N PRO A 85 -13.82 20.42 -19.76
CA PRO A 85 -14.38 21.24 -20.80
C PRO A 85 -15.84 20.84 -20.97
N PHE A 86 -16.71 21.27 -20.06
CA PHE A 86 -18.14 21.32 -20.34
C PHE A 86 -18.43 22.65 -21.06
N LYS A 87 -18.26 22.65 -22.37
CA LYS A 87 -18.94 23.59 -23.26
C LYS A 87 -19.58 22.76 -24.35
N HIS A 88 -20.84 22.39 -24.12
CA HIS A 88 -21.68 21.82 -25.15
C HIS A 88 -22.30 23.00 -25.90
N GLU A 89 -21.84 23.27 -27.12
CA GLU A 89 -22.66 24.02 -28.07
C GLU A 89 -23.78 23.08 -28.53
N GLN A 90 -25.01 23.38 -28.11
CA GLN A 90 -26.18 22.75 -28.70
C GLN A 90 -26.30 23.24 -30.14
N THR A 91 -26.29 22.32 -31.11
CA THR A 91 -26.81 22.64 -32.44
C THR A 91 -27.48 21.45 -33.10
N ALA A 92 -28.76 21.70 -33.41
CA ALA A 92 -29.64 21.17 -34.44
C ALA A 92 -29.56 19.68 -34.84
N VAL A 93 -30.68 19.02 -34.58
CA VAL A 93 -31.18 17.80 -35.23
C VAL A 93 -31.00 17.86 -36.75
N HIS A 94 -30.33 16.87 -37.33
CA HIS A 94 -30.60 16.45 -38.71
C HIS A 94 -30.53 14.92 -38.83
N LYS A 95 -31.69 14.29 -38.97
CA LYS A 95 -31.82 12.90 -39.42
C LYS A 95 -31.62 12.88 -40.93
N GLN A 96 -30.66 12.09 -41.42
CA GLN A 96 -30.82 11.35 -42.68
C GLN A 96 -30.11 9.99 -42.59
N THR A 97 -30.87 8.95 -42.94
CA THR A 97 -30.39 7.61 -43.30
C THR A 97 -29.96 7.59 -44.76
N ALA A 98 -28.85 6.92 -45.07
CA ALA A 98 -28.69 6.14 -46.29
C ALA A 98 -27.67 5.03 -46.06
N VAL A 99 -28.12 3.81 -46.31
CA VAL A 99 -27.33 2.57 -46.32
C VAL A 99 -26.49 2.52 -47.58
N GLN A 100 -25.19 2.22 -47.48
CA GLN A 100 -24.51 1.36 -48.46
C GLN A 100 -23.25 0.76 -47.85
N GLY A 101 -23.11 -0.55 -48.10
CA GLY A 101 -22.20 -1.44 -47.39
C GLY A 101 -20.73 -1.20 -47.70
N VAL A 102 -19.92 -1.41 -46.67
CA VAL A 102 -18.49 -1.68 -46.82
C VAL A 102 -18.16 -2.81 -45.84
N GLN A 103 -18.00 -3.99 -46.43
CA GLN A 103 -17.17 -5.12 -46.00
C GLN A 103 -16.81 -5.14 -44.50
N THR A 104 -17.49 -5.98 -43.75
CA THR A 104 -16.99 -6.44 -42.45
C THR A 104 -15.72 -7.25 -42.69
N ALA A 105 -14.57 -6.59 -42.63
CA ALA A 105 -13.33 -7.26 -42.31
C ALA A 105 -13.50 -7.82 -40.90
N VAL A 106 -13.80 -9.12 -40.80
CA VAL A 106 -13.73 -9.90 -39.56
C VAL A 106 -12.25 -9.96 -39.18
N GLN A 107 -11.75 -8.85 -38.64
CA GLN A 107 -10.50 -8.83 -37.92
C GLN A 107 -10.85 -9.12 -36.46
N THR A 108 -10.73 -10.37 -36.08
CA THR A 108 -10.52 -10.75 -34.69
C THR A 108 -9.16 -10.20 -34.25
N ALA A 109 -9.13 -8.90 -33.93
CA ALA A 109 -8.02 -8.27 -33.23
C ALA A 109 -8.02 -8.76 -31.77
N VAL A 110 -7.57 -9.99 -31.60
CA VAL A 110 -7.18 -10.53 -30.29
C VAL A 110 -6.06 -9.62 -29.77
N GLN A 111 -6.36 -8.91 -28.68
CA GLN A 111 -5.45 -8.10 -27.86
C GLN A 111 -4.93 -6.79 -28.48
N THR A 112 -5.43 -5.66 -27.97
CA THR A 112 -4.66 -4.55 -27.35
C THR A 112 -5.48 -3.25 -27.31
N GLY A 113 -6.58 -3.22 -26.55
CA GLY A 113 -7.35 -1.97 -26.43
C GLY A 113 -8.55 -1.93 -25.51
N VAL A 114 -8.89 -2.99 -24.77
CA VAL A 114 -10.15 -3.07 -24.00
C VAL A 114 -10.35 -1.86 -23.06
N MET A 115 -9.27 -1.31 -22.49
CA MET A 115 -9.33 -0.12 -21.63
C MET A 115 -9.00 1.21 -22.33
N ARG A 116 -8.53 1.20 -23.59
CA ARG A 116 -8.08 2.42 -24.30
C ARG A 116 -9.26 3.35 -24.64
N ASN A 117 -10.41 2.76 -24.97
CA ASN A 117 -11.63 3.50 -25.33
C ASN A 117 -12.42 4.02 -24.11
N LEU A 118 -11.99 3.64 -22.90
CA LEU A 118 -12.63 4.06 -21.66
C LEU A 118 -12.06 5.39 -21.16
N SER A 119 -12.92 6.21 -20.56
CA SER A 119 -12.53 7.43 -19.83
C SER A 119 -11.77 7.08 -18.55
N SER A 120 -11.07 8.04 -17.94
CA SER A 120 -10.34 7.80 -16.70
C SER A 120 -11.24 7.28 -15.57
N MET A 121 -12.48 7.79 -15.49
CA MET A 121 -13.47 7.35 -14.50
C MET A 121 -13.97 5.93 -14.81
N GLU A 122 -14.25 5.64 -16.07
CA GLU A 122 -14.69 4.31 -16.51
C GLU A 122 -13.62 3.24 -16.22
N ARG A 123 -12.35 3.57 -16.48
CA ARG A 123 -11.21 2.70 -16.13
C ARG A 123 -11.10 2.48 -14.63
N SER A 124 -11.33 3.51 -13.81
CA SER A 124 -11.28 3.35 -12.36
C SER A 124 -12.36 2.40 -11.85
N ILE A 125 -13.58 2.44 -12.41
CA ILE A 125 -14.66 1.48 -12.10
C ILE A 125 -14.23 0.05 -12.47
N VAL A 126 -13.69 -0.14 -13.68
CA VAL A 126 -13.17 -1.44 -14.12
C VAL A 126 -12.08 -1.93 -13.15
N TRP A 127 -11.19 -1.05 -12.71
CA TRP A 127 -10.13 -1.39 -11.75
C TRP A 127 -10.66 -1.83 -10.39
N VAL A 128 -11.65 -1.12 -9.85
CA VAL A 128 -12.34 -1.52 -8.61
C VAL A 128 -12.88 -2.95 -8.77
N LEU A 129 -13.60 -3.21 -9.87
CA LEU A 129 -14.19 -4.53 -10.14
C LEU A 129 -13.15 -5.64 -10.38
N LEU A 130 -11.97 -5.30 -10.92
CA LEU A 130 -10.85 -6.25 -11.09
C LEU A 130 -10.26 -6.70 -9.75
N ASN A 131 -10.19 -5.80 -8.77
CA ASN A 131 -9.57 -6.05 -7.46
C ASN A 131 -10.54 -6.62 -6.43
N THR A 132 -11.84 -6.55 -6.70
CA THR A 132 -12.84 -7.21 -5.87
C THR A 132 -13.12 -8.62 -6.36
N ASN A 133 -12.97 -9.59 -5.45
CA ASN A 133 -13.40 -10.97 -5.68
C ASN A 133 -14.92 -11.15 -5.55
N MET A 134 -15.60 -10.16 -4.96
CA MET A 134 -17.05 -10.16 -4.76
C MET A 134 -17.75 -9.37 -5.86
N LYS A 135 -19.02 -9.72 -6.14
CA LYS A 135 -19.88 -8.94 -7.02
C LYS A 135 -20.41 -7.72 -6.27
N LEU A 136 -20.16 -6.52 -6.77
CA LEU A 136 -20.48 -5.27 -6.07
C LEU A 136 -21.83 -4.73 -6.48
N SER A 137 -22.58 -4.13 -5.56
CA SER A 137 -23.74 -3.33 -5.95
C SER A 137 -23.33 -1.96 -6.49
N TYR A 138 -24.25 -1.28 -7.17
CA TYR A 138 -24.04 0.11 -7.59
C TYR A 138 -23.75 1.06 -6.42
N GLU A 139 -24.30 0.76 -5.23
CA GLU A 139 -24.06 1.53 -4.01
C GLU A 139 -22.65 1.28 -3.49
N ASP A 140 -22.18 0.04 -3.50
CA ASP A 140 -20.83 -0.30 -3.02
C ASP A 140 -19.76 0.39 -3.89
N VAL A 141 -19.93 0.35 -5.23
CA VAL A 141 -19.01 1.06 -6.15
C VAL A 141 -19.07 2.57 -5.94
N ALA A 142 -20.26 3.12 -5.69
CA ALA A 142 -20.45 4.55 -5.40
C ALA A 142 -19.74 4.97 -4.11
N SER A 143 -19.88 4.19 -3.04
CA SER A 143 -19.21 4.41 -1.75
C SER A 143 -17.69 4.32 -1.87
N LEU A 144 -17.17 3.31 -2.59
CA LEU A 144 -15.73 3.15 -2.81
C LEU A 144 -15.11 4.31 -3.60
N MET A 145 -15.86 4.89 -4.53
CA MET A 145 -15.36 5.97 -5.39
C MET A 145 -15.68 7.38 -4.88
N GLY A 146 -16.48 7.51 -3.81
CA GLY A 146 -16.98 8.79 -3.32
C GLY A 146 -17.80 9.55 -4.36
N LYS A 147 -18.64 8.83 -5.12
CA LYS A 147 -19.48 9.39 -6.20
C LYS A 147 -20.94 9.00 -6.01
N ASP A 148 -21.83 9.74 -6.66
CA ASP A 148 -23.25 9.41 -6.64
C ASP A 148 -23.55 8.12 -7.40
N LYS A 149 -24.49 7.32 -6.86
CA LYS A 149 -25.00 6.09 -7.47
C LYS A 149 -25.48 6.30 -8.92
N ALA A 150 -26.11 7.45 -9.20
CA ALA A 150 -26.59 7.79 -10.54
C ALA A 150 -25.43 7.97 -11.53
N THR A 151 -24.36 8.64 -11.10
CA THR A 151 -23.14 8.84 -11.89
C THR A 151 -22.48 7.50 -12.19
N ILE A 152 -22.28 6.66 -11.16
CA ILE A 152 -21.71 5.32 -11.35
C ILE A 152 -22.55 4.48 -12.31
N ARG A 153 -23.88 4.51 -12.19
CA ARG A 153 -24.77 3.83 -13.14
C ARG A 153 -24.57 4.31 -14.57
N GLY A 154 -24.49 5.62 -14.79
CA GLY A 154 -24.23 6.20 -16.11
C GLY A 154 -22.89 5.77 -16.68
N GLN A 155 -21.83 5.77 -15.86
CA GLN A 155 -20.50 5.34 -16.27
C GLN A 155 -20.46 3.84 -16.59
N ILE A 156 -21.11 2.98 -15.80
CA ILE A 156 -21.21 1.53 -16.06
C ILE A 156 -21.95 1.27 -17.38
N ASN A 157 -23.05 1.97 -17.63
CA ASN A 157 -23.76 1.86 -18.90
C ASN A 157 -22.89 2.29 -20.08
N SER A 158 -22.10 3.36 -19.93
CA SER A 158 -21.17 3.81 -20.96
C SER A 158 -20.04 2.79 -21.21
N ILE A 159 -19.51 2.17 -20.15
CA ILE A 159 -18.54 1.06 -20.27
C ILE A 159 -19.15 -0.07 -21.10
N ARG A 160 -20.37 -0.50 -20.76
CA ARG A 160 -21.05 -1.59 -21.47
C ARG A 160 -21.30 -1.27 -22.94
N GLN A 161 -21.58 -0.01 -23.26
CA GLN A 161 -21.77 0.45 -24.65
C GLN A 161 -20.45 0.48 -25.43
N LYS A 162 -19.34 0.86 -24.79
CA LYS A 162 -18.02 0.99 -25.42
C LYS A 162 -17.28 -0.34 -25.53
N SER A 163 -17.55 -1.26 -24.62
CA SER A 163 -16.85 -2.53 -24.50
C SER A 163 -17.83 -3.59 -23.99
N GLU A 164 -18.49 -4.24 -24.94
CA GLU A 164 -19.41 -5.34 -24.67
C GLU A 164 -18.66 -6.49 -23.97
N GLY A 165 -19.31 -7.10 -22.97
CA GLY A 165 -18.73 -8.20 -22.20
C GLY A 165 -17.65 -7.82 -21.18
N LEU A 166 -17.26 -6.53 -21.07
CA LEU A 166 -16.29 -6.11 -20.06
C LEU A 166 -16.87 -6.12 -18.65
N VAL A 167 -18.14 -5.71 -18.50
CA VAL A 167 -18.84 -5.62 -17.23
C VAL A 167 -20.18 -6.32 -17.36
N GLU A 168 -20.44 -7.26 -16.45
CA GLU A 168 -21.65 -8.05 -16.39
C GLU A 168 -22.50 -7.65 -15.18
N GLU A 169 -23.82 -7.77 -15.32
CA GLU A 169 -24.79 -7.52 -14.26
C GLU A 169 -25.60 -8.79 -13.97
N MET A 170 -25.65 -9.19 -12.70
CA MET A 170 -26.51 -10.27 -12.22
C MET A 170 -27.52 -9.70 -11.22
N VAL A 171 -28.77 -10.14 -11.33
CA VAL A 171 -29.80 -9.84 -10.32
C VAL A 171 -29.79 -10.96 -9.29
N GLU A 172 -29.51 -10.62 -8.03
CA GLU A 172 -29.60 -11.57 -6.93
C GLU A 172 -31.07 -11.88 -6.56
N LYS A 173 -31.30 -12.95 -5.81
CA LYS A 173 -32.65 -13.35 -5.34
C LYS A 173 -33.38 -12.26 -4.52
N ASN A 174 -32.62 -11.30 -3.98
CA ASN A 174 -33.13 -10.13 -3.25
C ASN A 174 -33.55 -8.95 -4.18
N GLY A 175 -33.46 -9.11 -5.50
CA GLY A 175 -33.74 -8.07 -6.49
C GLY A 175 -32.65 -7.00 -6.64
N LYS A 176 -31.55 -7.09 -5.87
CA LYS A 176 -30.42 -6.17 -6.00
C LYS A 176 -29.56 -6.57 -7.20
N LYS A 177 -29.17 -5.56 -7.98
CA LYS A 177 -28.23 -5.72 -9.09
C LYS A 177 -26.80 -5.74 -8.57
N ARG A 178 -26.04 -6.71 -9.05
CA ARG A 178 -24.62 -6.89 -8.77
C ARG A 178 -23.83 -6.81 -10.06
N ILE A 179 -22.77 -6.02 -10.02
CA ILE A 179 -21.86 -5.75 -11.11
C ILE A 179 -20.58 -6.53 -10.85
N PHE A 180 -20.07 -7.20 -11.88
CA PHE A 180 -18.82 -7.94 -11.80
C PHE A 180 -18.16 -8.06 -13.17
N ILE A 181 -16.90 -8.49 -13.17
CA ILE A 181 -16.15 -8.86 -14.38
C ILE A 181 -15.93 -10.37 -14.31
N SER A 182 -16.22 -11.09 -15.40
CA SER A 182 -16.00 -12.54 -15.46
C SER A 182 -14.53 -12.90 -15.25
N ASP A 183 -14.28 -14.06 -14.64
CA ASP A 183 -12.92 -14.48 -14.29
C ASP A 183 -12.03 -14.67 -15.53
N GLU A 184 -12.64 -15.10 -16.64
CA GLU A 184 -11.98 -15.17 -17.95
C GLU A 184 -11.45 -13.80 -18.37
N MET A 185 -12.30 -12.78 -18.32
CA MET A 185 -11.95 -11.39 -18.67
C MET A 185 -10.93 -10.79 -17.70
N LYS A 186 -11.06 -11.05 -16.39
CA LYS A 186 -10.05 -10.66 -15.39
C LYS A 186 -8.67 -11.19 -15.77
N SER A 187 -8.58 -12.48 -16.11
CA SER A 187 -7.32 -13.12 -16.48
C SER A 187 -6.70 -12.52 -17.75
N MET A 188 -7.52 -12.20 -18.76
CA MET A 188 -7.06 -11.57 -20.01
C MET A 188 -6.54 -10.15 -19.76
N ILE A 189 -7.25 -9.36 -18.94
CA ILE A 189 -6.84 -8.00 -18.61
C ILE A 189 -5.53 -8.01 -17.82
N LEU A 190 -5.39 -8.89 -16.82
CA LEU A 190 -4.16 -9.02 -16.04
C LEU A 190 -2.95 -9.47 -16.89
N LYS A 191 -3.14 -10.41 -17.83
CA LYS A 191 -2.09 -10.81 -18.79
C LYS A 191 -1.67 -9.65 -19.69
N THR A 192 -2.64 -8.85 -20.15
CA THR A 192 -2.39 -7.67 -20.99
C THR A 192 -1.62 -6.59 -20.21
N ILE A 193 -1.94 -6.37 -18.95
CA ILE A 193 -1.22 -5.42 -18.08
C ILE A 193 0.23 -5.90 -17.88
N LYS A 194 0.43 -7.19 -17.55
CA LYS A 194 1.77 -7.77 -17.33
C LYS A 194 2.67 -7.70 -18.57
N THR A 195 2.12 -7.93 -19.77
CA THR A 195 2.89 -7.87 -21.03
C THR A 195 3.31 -6.44 -21.39
N ASN A 196 2.44 -5.45 -21.18
CA ASN A 196 2.79 -4.03 -21.37
C ASN A 196 3.91 -3.55 -20.43
N LEU A 197 3.98 -4.09 -19.20
CA LEU A 197 5.07 -3.77 -18.26
C LEU A 197 6.43 -4.32 -18.73
N LYS A 198 6.44 -5.48 -19.41
CA LYS A 198 7.67 -6.08 -19.95
C LYS A 198 8.19 -5.33 -21.17
N THR A 199 7.32 -4.91 -22.09
CA THR A 199 7.71 -4.15 -23.28
C THR A 199 8.23 -2.75 -22.93
N GLY A 200 7.63 -2.09 -21.93
CA GLY A 200 8.12 -0.78 -21.45
C GLY A 200 9.51 -0.81 -20.79
N LYS A 201 9.91 -1.95 -20.19
CA LYS A 201 11.27 -2.14 -19.64
C LYS A 201 12.31 -2.44 -20.73
N SER A 202 11.92 -3.10 -21.81
CA SER A 202 12.81 -3.41 -22.94
C SER A 202 13.16 -2.18 -23.78
N MET A 203 12.30 -1.17 -23.86
CA MET A 203 12.56 0.07 -24.62
C MET A 203 13.42 1.09 -23.86
N LYS A 204 13.74 0.85 -22.58
CA LYS A 204 14.56 1.73 -21.74
C LYS A 204 16.01 1.24 -21.57
N LYS A 205 16.44 0.24 -22.34
CA LYS A 205 17.85 -0.21 -22.40
C LYS A 205 18.50 0.27 -23.69
#